data_AF-A0AAD8ML19-F1
#
_entry.id   AF-A0AAD8ML19-F1
#
_cell.length_a   1.000
_cell.length_b   1.000
_cell.length_c   1.000
_cell.angle_alpha   90.00
_cell.angle_beta   90.00
_cell.angle_gamma   90.00
#
_symmetry.space_group_name_H-M   'P 1'
#
loop_
_entity.id
_entity.type
_entity.pdbx_description
1 polymer ?
#
loop_
_entity_poly.entity_id
_entity_poly.type
_entity_poly.pdbx_seq_one_letter_code
_entity_poly.pdbx_strand_id
1 'polypeptide(L)'
;MKARYFPSSSILNAGLGNNPSYVWRSILAAKDLICSGSVLKVGNGEDISIWNDPWIPVYGSTRVQTSVVQGLEDAKVSNLFKTGLNEWDYDLLRDIFNQEDVERIVKIPVAHTNQGADKWIWSFSCSNGGASF
;
A
#
# COMPACT_ATOMS: atom_id res chain seq x y z
N MET A 1 -27.55 -40.58 -10.63
CA MET A 1 -26.52 -39.96 -9.77
C MET A 1 -26.98 -38.57 -9.40
N LYS A 2 -27.32 -38.33 -8.12
CA LYS A 2 -27.95 -37.09 -7.65
C LYS A 2 -26.90 -36.30 -6.87
N ALA A 3 -26.49 -35.15 -7.41
CA ALA A 3 -25.65 -34.18 -6.72
C ALA A 3 -26.38 -33.68 -5.47
N ARG A 4 -25.83 -33.96 -4.29
CA ARG A 4 -26.28 -33.36 -3.03
C ARG A 4 -25.49 -32.09 -2.79
N TYR A 5 -25.96 -31.00 -3.39
CA TYR A 5 -25.64 -29.66 -2.91
C TYR A 5 -26.35 -29.48 -1.56
N PHE A 6 -25.57 -29.31 -0.51
CA PHE A 6 -26.07 -28.90 0.80
C PHE A 6 -26.70 -27.50 0.67
N PRO A 7 -28.00 -27.32 0.96
CA PRO A 7 -28.59 -26.01 1.09
C PRO A 7 -28.33 -25.47 2.51
N SER A 8 -28.09 -24.17 2.60
CA SER A 8 -28.21 -23.35 3.82
C SER A 8 -27.31 -23.64 5.03
N SER A 9 -25.99 -23.52 4.87
CA SER A 9 -25.15 -23.12 6.00
C SER A 9 -24.06 -22.16 5.52
N SER A 10 -24.15 -20.92 6.01
CA SER A 10 -23.24 -19.81 5.74
C SER A 10 -21.77 -20.24 5.64
N ILE A 11 -21.12 -19.89 4.52
CA ILE A 11 -19.66 -20.04 4.31
C ILE A 11 -18.85 -19.44 5.49
N LEU A 12 -19.45 -18.50 6.21
CA LEU A 12 -18.87 -17.78 7.34
C LEU A 12 -19.00 -18.48 8.70
N ASN A 13 -19.78 -19.56 8.84
CA ASN A 13 -20.06 -20.21 10.13
C ASN A 13 -19.71 -21.71 10.18
N ALA A 14 -18.96 -22.23 9.21
CA ALA A 14 -18.39 -23.57 9.30
C ALA A 14 -17.26 -23.56 10.34
N GLY A 15 -17.59 -23.98 11.56
CA GLY A 15 -16.66 -24.07 12.68
C GLY A 15 -15.39 -24.85 12.33
N LEU A 16 -14.28 -24.34 12.85
CA LEU A 16 -12.93 -24.91 12.87
C LEU A 16 -12.91 -26.45 12.89
N GLY A 17 -12.89 -27.06 11.70
CA GLY A 17 -12.68 -28.48 11.50
C GLY A 17 -11.26 -28.74 10.98
N ASN A 18 -10.36 -29.14 11.87
CA ASN A 18 -9.05 -29.80 11.77
C ASN A 18 -8.13 -29.75 10.51
N ASN A 19 -8.40 -29.02 9.44
CA ASN A 19 -7.40 -28.72 8.40
C ASN A 19 -7.97 -27.66 7.44
N PRO A 20 -7.60 -26.37 7.54
CA PRO A 20 -7.91 -25.44 6.45
C PRO A 20 -7.18 -25.99 5.23
N SER A 21 -7.96 -26.44 4.24
CA SER A 21 -7.44 -27.14 3.05
C SER A 21 -6.28 -26.36 2.45
N TYR A 22 -5.27 -27.08 1.94
CA TYR A 22 -4.08 -26.49 1.32
C TYR A 22 -4.43 -25.33 0.37
N VAL A 23 -5.55 -25.45 -0.35
CA VAL A 23 -6.11 -24.40 -1.22
C VAL A 23 -6.41 -23.10 -0.46
N TRP A 24 -7.08 -23.14 0.70
CA TRP A 24 -7.34 -21.94 1.49
C TRP A 24 -6.06 -21.33 2.06
N ARG A 25 -5.09 -22.15 2.48
CA ARG A 25 -3.77 -21.66 2.89
C ARG A 25 -3.03 -21.00 1.73
N SER A 26 -3.07 -21.58 0.53
CA SER A 26 -2.48 -20.99 -0.68
C SER A 26 -3.17 -19.69 -1.09
N ILE A 27 -4.50 -19.60 -0.98
CA ILE A 27 -5.25 -18.35 -1.26
C ILE A 27 -4.92 -17.27 -0.24
N LEU A 28 -4.88 -17.61 1.06
CA LEU A 28 -4.51 -16.67 2.12
C LEU A 28 -3.05 -16.19 1.95
N ALA A 29 -2.12 -17.11 1.68
CA ALA A 29 -0.73 -16.76 1.41
C ALA A 29 -0.58 -15.88 0.16
N ALA A 30 -1.33 -16.16 -0.91
CA ALA A 30 -1.34 -15.33 -2.11
C ALA A 30 -1.92 -13.94 -1.83
N LYS A 31 -2.97 -13.83 -0.99
CA LYS A 31 -3.52 -12.55 -0.56
C LYS A 31 -2.48 -11.72 0.20
N ASP A 32 -1.79 -12.31 1.17
CA ASP A 32 -0.77 -11.61 1.94
C ASP A 32 0.40 -11.16 1.06
N LEU A 33 0.79 -11.99 0.08
CA LEU A 33 1.79 -11.64 -0.94
C LEU A 33 1.31 -10.46 -1.81
N ILE A 34 0.04 -10.47 -2.24
CA ILE A 34 -0.59 -9.37 -3.00
C ILE A 34 -0.57 -8.07 -2.21
N CYS A 35 -0.99 -8.11 -0.94
CA CYS A 35 -0.97 -6.92 -0.09
C CYS A 35 0.46 -6.41 0.18
N SER A 36 1.43 -7.30 0.33
CA SER A 36 2.83 -6.93 0.60
C SER A 36 3.57 -6.38 -0.63
N GLY A 37 3.17 -6.82 -1.83
CA GLY A 37 3.78 -6.40 -3.10
C GLY A 37 3.07 -5.23 -3.79
N SER A 38 2.03 -4.65 -3.19
CA SER A 38 1.27 -3.55 -3.78
C SER A 38 1.58 -2.22 -3.08
N VAL A 39 1.80 -1.17 -3.86
CA VAL A 39 2.03 0.20 -3.39
C VAL A 39 1.13 1.15 -4.17
N LEU A 40 0.61 2.18 -3.50
CA LEU A 40 -0.13 3.26 -4.14
C LEU A 40 0.85 4.24 -4.78
N LYS A 41 0.77 4.36 -6.11
CA LYS A 41 1.42 5.44 -6.84
C LYS A 41 0.63 6.71 -6.62
N VAL A 42 1.30 7.72 -6.08
CA VAL A 42 0.75 9.05 -5.84
C VAL A 42 0.40 9.73 -7.17
N GLY A 43 -0.88 10.06 -7.34
CA GLY A 43 -1.41 10.90 -8.41
C GLY A 43 -1.75 12.28 -7.86
N ASN A 44 -3.04 12.50 -7.54
CA ASN A 44 -3.54 13.68 -6.82
C ASN A 44 -3.40 13.54 -5.29
N GLY A 45 -3.18 12.33 -4.77
CA GLY A 45 -2.95 12.07 -3.35
C GLY A 45 -4.16 12.32 -2.45
N GLU A 46 -5.35 12.54 -3.01
CA GLU A 46 -6.57 12.84 -2.26
C GLU A 46 -7.16 11.58 -1.60
N ASP A 47 -6.95 10.42 -2.22
CA ASP A 47 -7.47 9.15 -1.72
C ASP A 47 -6.47 8.45 -0.78
N ILE A 48 -5.18 8.77 -0.88
CA ILE A 48 -4.10 8.12 -0.12
C ILE A 48 -3.93 8.75 1.27
N SER A 49 -4.07 7.93 2.32
CA SER A 49 -3.70 8.29 3.70
C SER A 49 -2.18 8.31 3.88
N ILE A 50 -1.65 9.35 4.52
CA ILE A 50 -0.21 9.47 4.79
C ILE A 50 0.31 8.29 5.62
N TRP A 51 -0.45 7.88 6.64
CA TRP A 51 0.03 6.95 7.68
C TRP A 51 -0.39 5.50 7.44
N ASN A 52 -1.59 5.29 6.89
CA ASN A 52 -2.18 3.95 6.79
C ASN A 52 -1.87 3.23 5.48
N ASP A 53 -1.66 3.99 4.41
CA ASP A 53 -1.51 3.44 3.08
C ASP A 53 -0.04 3.24 2.69
N PRO A 54 0.29 2.19 1.93
CA PRO A 54 1.64 1.96 1.44
C PRO A 54 1.86 2.78 0.16
N TRP A 55 2.42 3.99 0.25
CA TRP A 55 2.62 4.88 -0.90
C TRP A 55 4.10 5.25 -1.18
N ILE A 56 5.02 4.76 -0.34
CA ILE A 56 6.47 4.97 -0.53
C ILE A 56 7.04 3.79 -1.32
N PRO A 57 7.60 3.98 -2.53
CA PRO A 57 8.01 2.88 -3.41
C PRO A 57 9.40 2.29 -3.10
N VAL A 58 9.90 2.40 -1.86
CA VAL A 58 11.29 2.05 -1.51
C VAL A 58 11.39 0.64 -0.94
N TYR A 59 12.46 -0.08 -1.29
CA TYR A 59 12.79 -1.38 -0.71
C TYR A 59 12.94 -1.29 0.81
N GLY A 60 12.17 -2.09 1.55
CA GLY A 60 12.23 -2.18 3.01
C GLY A 60 10.92 -1.78 3.66
N SER A 61 10.52 -0.52 3.52
CA SER A 61 9.24 -0.03 4.04
C SER A 61 8.47 0.79 3.02
N THR A 62 7.21 0.39 2.81
CA THR A 62 6.29 1.06 1.90
C THR A 62 5.44 2.13 2.59
N ARG A 63 5.58 2.27 3.92
CA ARG A 63 4.84 3.21 4.76
C ARG A 63 5.78 4.14 5.50
N VAL A 64 5.26 5.31 5.85
CA VAL A 64 5.95 6.28 6.73
C VAL A 64 6.34 5.59 8.03
N GLN A 65 7.58 5.80 8.49
CA GLN A 65 8.11 5.27 9.75
C GLN A 65 8.01 6.27 10.89
N THR A 66 7.84 7.55 10.56
CA THR A 66 7.58 8.60 11.52
C THR A 66 6.32 8.30 12.33
N SER A 67 6.38 8.53 13.64
CA SER A 67 5.22 8.39 14.51
C SER A 67 4.10 9.32 14.06
N VAL A 68 2.87 8.79 14.06
CA VAL A 68 1.69 9.59 13.71
C VAL A 68 1.61 10.80 14.64
N VAL A 69 1.51 11.99 14.03
CA VAL A 69 1.37 13.25 14.75
C VAL A 69 -0.09 13.41 15.18
N GLN A 70 -0.32 13.79 16.44
CA GLN A 70 -1.67 14.02 16.96
C GLN A 70 -2.40 15.08 16.12
N GLY A 71 -3.61 14.74 15.67
CA GLY A 71 -4.44 15.63 14.83
C GLY A 71 -4.19 15.50 13.32
N LEU A 72 -3.22 14.68 12.89
CA LEU A 72 -2.95 14.39 11.48
C LEU A 72 -3.26 12.94 11.09
N GLU A 73 -3.98 12.20 11.92
CA GLU A 73 -4.28 10.76 11.71
C GLU A 73 -4.98 10.49 10.36
N ASP A 74 -5.87 11.39 9.95
CA ASP A 74 -6.64 11.31 8.70
C ASP A 74 -6.02 12.12 7.55
N ALA A 75 -4.82 12.68 7.74
CA ALA A 75 -4.18 13.51 6.74
C ALA A 75 -3.89 12.74 5.45
N LYS A 76 -4.10 13.42 4.32
CA LYS A 76 -3.95 12.86 2.97
C LYS A 76 -2.64 13.31 2.36
N VAL A 77 -2.10 12.49 1.44
CA VAL A 77 -0.85 12.82 0.74
C VAL A 77 -0.97 14.13 -0.04
N SER A 78 -2.18 14.48 -0.49
CA SER A 78 -2.47 15.78 -1.12
C SER A 78 -2.14 16.98 -0.23
N ASN A 79 -2.21 16.85 1.11
CA ASN A 79 -1.87 17.91 2.05
C ASN A 79 -0.37 18.20 2.13
N LEU A 80 0.47 17.32 1.56
CA LEU A 80 1.93 17.48 1.52
C LEU A 80 2.42 18.26 0.30
N PHE A 81 1.52 18.60 -0.64
CA PHE A 81 1.85 19.38 -1.82
C PHE A 81 1.79 20.88 -1.54
N LYS A 82 2.65 21.65 -2.22
CA LYS A 82 2.53 23.11 -2.24
C LYS A 82 1.26 23.50 -2.98
N THR A 83 0.48 24.40 -2.38
CA THR A 83 -0.78 24.87 -2.96
C THR A 83 -0.56 25.45 -4.37
N GLY A 84 -1.19 24.85 -5.38
CA GLY A 84 -1.11 25.31 -6.77
C GLY A 84 0.16 24.89 -7.53
N LEU A 85 1.04 24.10 -6.92
CA LEU A 85 2.24 23.54 -7.55
C LEU A 85 2.22 22.02 -7.46
N ASN A 86 2.74 21.34 -8.49
CA ASN A 86 2.95 19.89 -8.46
C ASN A 86 4.31 19.57 -7.84
N GLU A 87 4.56 20.07 -6.64
CA GLU A 87 5.82 19.92 -5.93
C GLU A 87 5.55 19.66 -4.44
N TRP A 88 6.43 18.85 -3.83
CA TRP A 88 6.39 18.60 -2.40
C TRP A 88 6.70 19.88 -1.60
N ASP A 89 5.96 20.11 -0.52
CA ASP A 89 6.28 21.17 0.43
C ASP A 89 7.38 20.72 1.38
N TYR A 90 8.63 20.98 1.00
CA TYR A 90 9.80 20.50 1.74
C TYR A 90 9.90 21.05 3.17
N ASP A 91 9.42 22.28 3.40
CA ASP A 91 9.42 22.87 4.74
C ASP A 91 8.40 22.14 5.63
N LEU A 92 7.18 21.91 5.11
CA LEU A 92 6.15 21.11 5.79
C LEU A 92 6.61 19.67 6.04
N LEU A 93 7.27 19.05 5.08
CA LEU A 93 7.77 17.68 5.22
C LEU A 93 8.79 17.57 6.38
N ARG A 94 9.67 18.55 6.53
CA ARG A 94 10.67 18.57 7.62
C ARG A 94 10.07 18.77 9.00
N ASP A 95 8.92 19.44 9.08
CA ASP A 95 8.22 19.67 10.35
C ASP A 95 7.42 18.43 10.80
N ILE A 96 6.92 17.64 9.85
CA ILE A 96 6.05 16.49 10.14
C ILE A 96 6.83 15.17 10.21
N PHE A 97 7.81 14.97 9.32
CA PHE A 97 8.47 13.69 9.13
C PHE A 97 9.92 13.69 9.65
N ASN A 98 10.41 12.51 10.00
CA ASN A 98 11.83 12.31 10.25
C ASN A 98 12.64 12.46 8.95
N GLN A 99 13.93 12.74 9.08
CA GLN A 99 14.82 12.99 7.94
C GLN A 99 14.82 11.84 6.92
N GLU A 100 14.73 10.60 7.38
CA GLU A 100 14.76 9.41 6.53
C GLU A 100 13.53 9.30 5.61
N ASP A 101 12.35 9.60 6.16
CA ASP A 101 11.09 9.62 5.42
C ASP A 101 11.03 10.83 4.49
N VAL A 102 11.50 12.01 4.92
CA VAL A 102 11.61 13.19 4.03
C VAL A 102 12.43 12.85 2.79
N GLU A 103 13.59 12.22 2.96
CA GLU A 103 14.47 11.83 1.85
C GLU A 103 13.84 10.82 0.90
N ARG A 104 12.94 9.97 1.41
CA ARG A 104 12.18 9.02 0.59
C ARG A 104 11.05 9.70 -0.16
N ILE A 105 10.26 10.52 0.53
CA ILE A 105 9.09 11.21 -0.03
C ILE A 105 9.52 12.13 -1.16
N VAL A 106 10.58 12.92 -0.96
CA VAL A 106 11.08 13.86 -1.98
C VAL A 106 11.60 13.17 -3.24
N LYS A 107 12.07 11.92 -3.14
CA LYS A 107 12.47 11.11 -4.31
C LYS A 107 11.27 10.59 -5.11
N ILE A 108 10.07 10.63 -4.55
CA ILE A 108 8.85 10.24 -5.28
C ILE A 108 8.58 11.32 -6.32
N PRO A 109 8.59 10.99 -7.62
CA PRO A 109 8.31 11.96 -8.65
C PRO A 109 6.85 12.40 -8.53
N VAL A 110 6.63 13.68 -8.21
CA VAL A 110 5.30 14.30 -8.30
C VAL A 110 5.01 14.46 -9.78
N ALA A 111 3.95 13.83 -10.27
CA ALA A 111 3.65 13.86 -11.70
C ALA A 111 3.29 15.30 -12.11
N HIS A 112 4.18 15.93 -12.89
CA HIS A 112 3.87 17.18 -13.57
C HIS A 112 2.80 16.88 -14.63
N THR A 113 1.56 17.31 -14.39
CA THR A 113 0.46 17.30 -15.37
C THR A 113 -0.31 15.98 -15.49
N ASN A 114 -1.58 16.00 -15.04
CA ASN A 114 -2.67 15.10 -15.47
C ASN A 114 -2.46 13.58 -15.39
N GLN A 115 -1.75 13.06 -14.38
CA GLN A 115 -1.75 11.59 -14.15
C GLN A 115 -2.95 11.06 -13.35
N GLY A 116 -4.09 11.77 -13.32
CA GLY A 116 -5.36 11.24 -12.85
C GLY A 116 -5.35 10.73 -11.40
N ALA A 117 -6.43 10.07 -11.00
CA ALA A 117 -6.61 9.53 -9.65
C ALA A 117 -5.50 8.55 -9.23
N ASP A 118 -5.32 8.40 -7.92
CA ASP A 118 -4.37 7.49 -7.29
C ASP A 118 -4.53 6.03 -7.78
N LYS A 119 -3.41 5.31 -7.95
CA LYS A 119 -3.40 3.96 -8.55
C LYS A 119 -2.56 2.98 -7.76
N TRP A 120 -3.08 1.76 -7.59
CA TRP A 120 -2.28 0.63 -7.11
C TRP A 120 -1.30 0.18 -8.20
N ILE A 121 -0.03 0.07 -7.82
CA ILE A 121 1.06 -0.47 -8.63
C ILE A 121 1.73 -1.64 -7.90
N TRP A 122 2.33 -2.53 -8.66
CA TRP A 122 3.12 -3.63 -8.11
C TRP A 122 4.54 -3.13 -7.80
N SER A 123 5.00 -3.26 -6.55
CA SER A 123 6.31 -2.79 -6.08
C SER A 123 7.43 -3.84 -6.17
N PHE A 124 7.13 -5.02 -6.71
CA PHE A 124 8.13 -6.05 -6.98
C PHE A 124 8.90 -5.71 -8.27
N SER A 125 9.82 -4.74 -8.20
CA SER A 125 10.91 -4.72 -9.17
C SER A 125 11.72 -5.98 -8.96
N CYS A 126 11.72 -6.84 -9.97
CA CYS A 126 12.58 -8.00 -10.02
C CYS A 126 14.03 -7.51 -10.01
N SER A 127 14.66 -7.43 -8.84
CA SER A 127 16.12 -7.51 -8.74
C SER A 127 16.48 -8.84 -9.38
N ASN A 128 17.06 -8.81 -10.57
CA ASN A 128 17.57 -9.98 -11.29
C ASN A 128 18.29 -10.91 -10.32
N GLY A 129 17.59 -11.95 -9.86
CA GLY A 129 18.23 -13.11 -9.30
C GLY A 129 19.01 -13.73 -10.44
N GLY A 130 20.33 -13.54 -10.41
CA GLY A 130 21.25 -14.19 -11.33
C GLY A 130 20.92 -15.68 -11.33
N ALA A 131 20.32 -16.14 -12.42
CA ALA A 131 20.27 -17.54 -12.75
C ALA A 131 21.71 -17.94 -13.10
N SER A 132 22.43 -18.47 -12.12
CA SER A 132 23.53 -19.39 -12.39
C SER A 132 22.93 -20.78 -12.28
N PHE A 133 22.71 -21.39 -13.46
CA PHE A 133 22.57 -22.83 -13.62
C PHE A 133 23.87 -23.54 -13.21
#